data_AF-A0A811LRY8-F1
#
_entry.id   AF-A0A811LRY8-F1
#
_cell.length_a   1.000
_cell.length_b   1.000
_cell.length_c   1.000
_cell.angle_alpha   90.00
_cell.angle_beta   90.00
_cell.angle_gamma   90.00
#
_symmetry.space_group_name_H-M   'P 1'
#
loop_
_entity.id
_entity.type
_entity.pdbx_description
1 polymer ?
#
loop_
_entity_poly.entity_id
_entity_poly.type
_entity_poly.pdbx_seq_one_letter_code
_entity_poly.pdbx_strand_id
1 'polypeptide(L)'
;MESNISTAIVPEQDDTMLLAHPYVRLFFLVMYLTVFVTCVCGNLVILVVIITDKAMRTTTNFFLANLAVADLLVGIFCVFQNAVHFVLFEHGTWPFGRMMCHSYIYILHMIPNASAGILVLLSIERFIAVIRPMFVHHLFTKGVLVLSAVLVWLFSALMNLPYLIAVHYKEVPNKVTGSSYAICTRRFLKIQDIDVLKVVTTLNLIIWYIVPLLILLVIYITIGFVLMRTTEDNSVARSSQNKSVTSSNSSRSSRKLPRLEAVDSRKKVIRLVVVIVLCFALLSLPRYLYLSWSVFRLKNAPRCLNCLAALIQPLTFLFLFINSGVNPILYAFLSQRFRSAIANMFVCSTAKRKTQLYLKQLRRQSPDTTNMVEYSNSGYHHRTPKEEYPMTQMSTRSAHTRPLLVDI
;
A
#
# COMPACT_ATOMS: atom_id res chain seq x y z
N MET A 1 7.88 -38.77 -43.01
CA MET A 1 8.23 -37.62 -43.88
C MET A 1 8.37 -36.42 -42.97
N GLU A 2 9.58 -36.26 -42.43
CA GLU A 2 9.96 -35.18 -41.53
C GLU A 2 10.11 -33.89 -42.34
N SER A 3 9.38 -32.84 -41.96
CA SER A 3 9.59 -31.47 -42.45
C SER A 3 9.89 -30.54 -41.28
N ASN A 4 11.15 -30.64 -40.85
CA ASN A 4 12.07 -29.57 -40.54
C ASN A 4 11.55 -28.15 -40.21
N ILE A 5 11.95 -27.76 -39.00
CA ILE A 5 12.64 -26.50 -38.64
C ILE A 5 11.73 -25.34 -38.23
N SER A 6 11.58 -25.31 -36.90
CA SER A 6 11.38 -24.16 -36.03
C SER A 6 12.10 -22.91 -36.52
N THR A 7 11.35 -21.96 -37.08
CA THR A 7 11.70 -20.54 -37.01
C THR A 7 11.54 -20.10 -35.56
N ALA A 8 12.56 -20.37 -34.75
CA ALA A 8 12.81 -19.56 -33.59
C ALA A 8 12.93 -18.12 -34.08
N ILE A 9 11.98 -17.27 -33.69
CA ILE A 9 12.08 -15.83 -33.86
C ILE A 9 13.27 -15.42 -32.99
N VAL A 10 14.46 -15.43 -33.58
CA VAL A 10 15.58 -14.63 -33.10
C VAL A 10 15.11 -13.19 -33.30
N PRO A 11 15.08 -12.34 -32.26
CA PRO A 11 14.83 -10.93 -32.50
C PRO A 11 15.90 -10.42 -33.48
N GLU A 12 15.44 -10.01 -34.67
CA GLU A 12 16.30 -9.41 -35.69
C GLU A 12 16.96 -8.15 -35.10
N GLN A 13 18.23 -7.96 -35.46
CA GLN A 13 19.21 -7.06 -34.83
C GLN A 13 18.80 -5.58 -34.75
N ASP A 14 17.77 -5.16 -35.50
CA ASP A 14 17.26 -3.78 -35.55
C ASP A 14 16.32 -3.41 -34.39
N ASP A 15 15.48 -4.33 -33.89
CA ASP A 15 14.51 -4.01 -32.81
C ASP A 15 15.22 -3.75 -31.47
N THR A 16 16.44 -4.27 -31.31
CA THR A 16 17.29 -4.06 -30.12
C THR A 16 18.15 -2.81 -30.23
N MET A 17 18.26 -2.21 -31.42
CA MET A 17 19.18 -1.12 -31.72
C MET A 17 18.77 0.20 -31.06
N LEU A 18 17.46 0.45 -30.90
CA LEU A 18 16.96 1.69 -30.29
C LEU A 18 17.11 1.71 -28.76
N LEU A 19 16.86 0.58 -28.10
CA LEU A 19 17.07 0.45 -26.66
C LEU A 19 18.56 0.33 -26.30
N ALA A 20 19.38 -0.16 -27.23
CA ALA A 20 20.84 -0.16 -27.13
C ALA A 20 21.46 1.24 -27.23
N HIS A 21 20.71 2.25 -27.71
CA HIS A 21 21.21 3.62 -27.78
C HIS A 21 21.55 4.14 -26.36
N PRO A 22 22.76 4.64 -26.11
CA PRO A 22 23.24 4.94 -24.75
C PRO A 22 22.34 5.92 -23.99
N TYR A 23 21.84 6.98 -24.65
CA TYR A 23 20.91 7.93 -24.02
C TYR A 23 19.56 7.32 -23.65
N VAL A 24 19.00 6.42 -24.47
CA VAL A 24 17.72 5.74 -24.19
C VAL A 24 17.89 4.77 -23.02
N ARG A 25 18.98 3.99 -23.04
CA ARG A 25 19.34 3.08 -21.96
C ARG A 25 19.56 3.84 -20.64
N LEU A 26 20.30 4.95 -20.67
CA LEU A 26 20.52 5.81 -19.51
C LEU A 26 19.20 6.40 -18.98
N PHE A 27 18.31 6.86 -19.86
CA PHE A 27 17.00 7.35 -19.48
C PHE A 27 16.20 6.30 -18.69
N PHE A 28 16.06 5.08 -19.24
CA PHE A 28 15.36 4.01 -18.53
C PHE A 28 16.07 3.64 -17.24
N LEU A 29 17.41 3.58 -17.21
CA LEU A 29 18.16 3.27 -16.00
C LEU A 29 17.85 4.24 -14.87
N VAL A 30 17.90 5.55 -15.14
CA VAL A 30 17.60 6.61 -14.17
C VAL A 30 16.16 6.50 -13.67
N MET A 31 15.21 6.26 -14.57
CA MET A 31 13.79 6.11 -14.20
C MET A 31 13.54 4.88 -13.34
N TYR A 32 14.05 3.71 -13.74
CA TYR A 32 13.93 2.47 -12.97
C TYR A 32 14.62 2.57 -11.61
N LEU A 33 15.79 3.20 -11.53
CA LEU A 33 16.49 3.45 -10.27
C LEU A 33 15.68 4.35 -9.34
N THR A 34 15.10 5.43 -9.88
CA THR A 34 14.25 6.35 -9.11
C THR A 34 13.02 5.64 -8.55
N VAL A 35 12.34 4.85 -9.38
CA VAL A 35 11.18 4.05 -8.95
C VAL A 35 11.60 2.98 -7.94
N PHE A 36 12.75 2.34 -8.13
CA PHE A 36 13.27 1.35 -7.18
C PHE A 36 13.52 1.97 -5.80
N VAL A 37 14.22 3.10 -5.74
CA VAL A 37 14.53 3.79 -4.47
C VAL A 37 13.25 4.26 -3.79
N THR A 38 12.31 4.85 -4.53
CA THR A 38 11.03 5.31 -3.96
C THR A 38 10.17 4.16 -3.46
N CYS A 39 10.05 3.06 -4.22
CA CYS A 39 9.33 1.87 -3.79
C CYS A 39 9.96 1.25 -2.54
N VAL A 40 11.28 1.03 -2.53
CA VAL A 40 11.95 0.32 -1.44
C VAL A 40 12.07 1.20 -0.20
N CYS A 41 12.73 2.36 -0.29
CA CYS A 41 12.97 3.21 0.86
C CYS A 41 11.66 3.81 1.40
N GLY A 42 10.78 4.28 0.51
CA GLY A 42 9.52 4.91 0.91
C GLY A 42 8.60 3.96 1.65
N ASN A 43 8.35 2.76 1.10
CA ASN A 43 7.45 1.80 1.73
C ASN A 43 8.07 1.15 2.98
N LEU A 44 9.41 1.02 3.05
CA LEU A 44 10.08 0.60 4.29
C LEU A 44 9.86 1.60 5.43
N VAL A 45 9.96 2.91 5.14
CA VAL A 45 9.66 3.95 6.13
C VAL A 45 8.23 3.85 6.63
N ILE A 46 7.25 3.62 5.75
CA ILE A 46 5.84 3.41 6.16
C ILE A 46 5.72 2.24 7.13
N LEU A 47 6.32 1.09 6.81
CA LEU A 47 6.28 -0.08 7.69
C LEU A 47 6.92 0.20 9.04
N VAL A 48 8.11 0.79 9.05
CA VAL A 48 8.84 1.13 10.26
C VAL A 48 8.01 2.05 11.15
N VAL A 49 7.40 3.09 10.59
CA VAL A 49 6.55 4.03 11.35
C VAL A 49 5.35 3.33 11.96
N ILE A 50 4.65 2.48 11.21
CA ILE A 50 3.43 1.78 11.70
C ILE A 50 3.79 0.74 12.78
N ILE A 51 4.90 0.04 12.64
CA ILE A 51 5.34 -0.99 13.59
C ILE A 51 5.79 -0.34 14.91
N THR A 52 6.56 0.75 14.82
CA THR A 52 7.19 1.39 15.99
C THR A 52 6.23 2.29 16.77
N ASP A 53 5.30 2.98 16.11
CA ASP A 53 4.33 3.84 16.78
C ASP A 53 3.04 3.07 17.11
N LYS A 54 2.81 2.81 18.40
CA LYS A 54 1.58 2.15 18.88
C LYS A 54 0.32 2.95 18.54
N ALA A 55 0.39 4.29 18.53
CA ALA A 55 -0.75 5.15 18.20
C ALA A 55 -1.16 5.02 16.71
N MET A 56 -0.26 4.51 15.87
CA MET A 56 -0.50 4.24 14.46
C MET A 56 -1.09 2.84 14.20
N ARG A 57 -1.45 2.05 15.21
CA ARG A 57 -2.01 0.69 15.00
C ARG A 57 -3.53 0.72 14.84
N THR A 58 -3.99 1.23 13.71
CA THR A 58 -5.42 1.35 13.34
C THR A 58 -5.81 0.39 12.21
N THR A 59 -7.12 0.17 12.00
CA THR A 59 -7.67 -0.62 10.88
C THR A 59 -7.12 -0.17 9.53
N THR A 60 -7.07 1.14 9.31
CA THR A 60 -6.51 1.69 8.09
C THR A 60 -5.02 1.42 7.96
N ASN A 61 -4.27 1.66 9.03
CA ASN A 61 -2.83 1.51 8.99
C ASN A 61 -2.43 0.03 8.82
N PHE A 62 -3.29 -0.92 9.21
CA PHE A 62 -3.12 -2.31 8.82
C PHE A 62 -3.16 -2.50 7.29
N PHE A 63 -4.14 -1.92 6.58
CA PHE A 63 -4.16 -1.99 5.11
C PHE A 63 -3.02 -1.19 4.46
N LEU A 64 -2.65 -0.03 5.02
CA LEU A 64 -1.48 0.72 4.53
C LEU A 64 -0.17 -0.06 4.71
N ALA A 65 -0.02 -0.80 5.81
CA ALA A 65 1.12 -1.69 6.00
C ALA A 65 1.11 -2.85 4.98
N ASN A 66 -0.03 -3.48 4.73
CA ASN A 66 -0.14 -4.53 3.70
C ASN A 66 0.16 -3.97 2.29
N LEU A 67 -0.29 -2.76 1.99
CA LEU A 67 0.01 -2.08 0.73
C LEU A 67 1.51 -1.81 0.62
N ALA A 68 2.14 -1.31 1.68
CA ALA A 68 3.58 -1.09 1.74
C ALA A 68 4.38 -2.39 1.57
N VAL A 69 3.92 -3.53 2.11
CA VAL A 69 4.54 -4.85 1.85
C VAL A 69 4.44 -5.21 0.38
N ALA A 70 3.25 -5.07 -0.24
CA ALA A 70 3.07 -5.37 -1.66
C ALA A 70 3.96 -4.48 -2.54
N ASP A 71 4.00 -3.17 -2.28
CA ASP A 71 4.78 -2.21 -3.04
C ASP A 71 6.31 -2.36 -2.84
N LEU A 72 6.76 -2.80 -1.64
CA LEU A 72 8.14 -3.23 -1.43
C LEU A 72 8.50 -4.42 -2.31
N LEU A 73 7.63 -5.42 -2.38
CA LEU A 73 7.83 -6.59 -3.22
C LEU A 73 7.81 -6.23 -4.71
N VAL A 74 6.98 -5.25 -5.14
CA VAL A 74 7.05 -4.67 -6.49
C VAL A 74 8.44 -4.07 -6.73
N GLY A 75 8.98 -3.28 -5.80
CA GLY A 75 10.34 -2.75 -5.91
C GLY A 75 11.41 -3.84 -6.07
N ILE A 76 11.42 -4.81 -5.15
CA ILE A 76 12.47 -5.84 -5.07
C ILE A 76 12.39 -6.84 -6.21
N PHE A 77 11.20 -7.33 -6.56
CA PHE A 77 11.06 -8.40 -7.54
C PHE A 77 10.62 -7.92 -8.92
N CYS A 78 9.84 -6.85 -9.02
CA CYS A 78 9.38 -6.37 -10.32
C CYS A 78 10.33 -5.32 -10.89
N VAL A 79 10.58 -4.22 -10.17
CA VAL A 79 11.37 -3.09 -10.68
C VAL A 79 12.83 -3.50 -10.91
N PHE A 80 13.47 -4.08 -9.89
CA PHE A 80 14.86 -4.53 -10.00
C PHE A 80 15.06 -5.54 -11.13
N GLN A 81 14.21 -6.58 -11.20
CA GLN A 81 14.34 -7.61 -12.22
C GLN A 81 14.12 -7.07 -13.64
N ASN A 82 13.15 -6.15 -13.83
CA ASN A 82 12.96 -5.47 -15.13
C ASN A 82 14.13 -4.54 -15.47
N ALA A 83 14.65 -3.78 -14.52
CA ALA A 83 15.81 -2.93 -14.74
C ALA A 83 17.01 -3.76 -15.19
N VAL A 84 17.23 -4.91 -14.54
CA VAL A 84 18.30 -5.83 -14.93
C VAL A 84 18.04 -6.42 -16.32
N HIS A 85 16.89 -7.02 -16.54
CA HIS A 85 16.58 -7.73 -17.78
C HIS A 85 16.46 -6.83 -19.02
N PHE A 86 15.80 -5.67 -18.89
CA PHE A 86 15.55 -4.78 -20.03
C PHE A 86 16.63 -3.71 -20.21
N VAL A 87 17.29 -3.25 -19.14
CA VAL A 87 18.19 -2.08 -19.22
C VAL A 87 19.66 -2.46 -19.04
N LEU A 88 19.99 -3.32 -18.07
CA LEU A 88 21.39 -3.63 -17.77
C LEU A 88 21.98 -4.72 -18.66
N PHE A 89 21.17 -5.68 -19.12
CA PHE A 89 21.65 -6.78 -19.95
C PHE A 89 21.34 -6.57 -21.43
N GLU A 90 22.36 -6.72 -22.27
CA GLU A 90 22.25 -6.55 -23.72
C GLU A 90 21.44 -7.69 -24.34
N HIS A 91 20.80 -7.40 -25.48
CA HIS A 91 20.01 -8.34 -26.27
C HIS A 91 18.86 -9.06 -25.52
N GLY A 92 18.39 -8.52 -24.40
CA GLY A 92 17.34 -9.16 -23.60
C GLY A 92 17.79 -10.48 -22.99
N THR A 93 19.09 -10.62 -22.73
CA THR A 93 19.63 -11.80 -22.06
C THR A 93 19.03 -11.94 -20.65
N TRP A 94 18.80 -13.18 -20.24
CA TRP A 94 18.20 -13.51 -18.96
C TRP A 94 19.27 -13.98 -17.96
N PRO A 95 19.68 -13.16 -16.98
CA PRO A 95 20.79 -13.49 -16.10
C PRO A 95 20.39 -14.31 -14.87
N PHE A 96 19.10 -14.41 -14.54
CA PHE A 96 18.63 -14.97 -13.26
C PHE A 96 18.39 -16.50 -13.28
N GLY A 97 18.80 -17.17 -14.35
CA GLY A 97 18.65 -18.62 -14.51
C GLY A 97 17.20 -19.11 -14.69
N ARG A 98 17.05 -20.43 -14.81
CA ARG A 98 15.78 -21.08 -15.19
C ARG A 98 14.64 -20.84 -14.20
N MET A 99 14.89 -20.99 -12.90
CA MET A 99 13.85 -20.87 -11.88
C MET A 99 13.20 -19.48 -11.87
N MET A 100 14.03 -18.43 -11.86
CA MET A 100 13.54 -17.06 -11.88
C MET A 100 12.84 -16.71 -13.19
N CYS A 101 13.23 -17.33 -14.32
CA CYS A 101 12.52 -17.12 -15.58
C CYS A 101 11.06 -17.60 -15.47
N HIS A 102 10.84 -18.81 -14.94
CA HIS A 102 9.48 -19.33 -14.75
C HIS A 102 8.64 -18.48 -13.80
N SER A 103 9.21 -18.01 -12.69
CA SER A 103 8.48 -17.16 -11.73
C SER A 103 8.34 -15.71 -12.16
N TYR A 104 9.12 -15.23 -13.14
CA TYR A 104 9.21 -13.82 -13.50
C TYR A 104 7.86 -13.20 -13.88
N ILE A 105 7.22 -13.73 -14.93
CA ILE A 105 5.96 -13.18 -15.43
C ILE A 105 4.84 -13.40 -14.41
N TYR A 106 4.86 -14.52 -13.69
CA TYR A 106 3.95 -14.78 -12.59
C TYR A 106 4.00 -13.67 -11.52
N ILE A 107 5.20 -13.38 -11.00
CA ILE A 107 5.42 -12.36 -9.97
C ILE A 107 5.04 -10.96 -10.48
N LEU A 108 5.36 -10.65 -11.74
CA LEU A 108 5.03 -9.37 -12.37
C LEU A 108 3.53 -9.06 -12.45
N HIS A 109 2.70 -10.09 -12.40
CA HIS A 109 1.25 -9.93 -12.36
C HIS A 109 0.69 -10.09 -10.95
N MET A 110 1.12 -11.12 -10.23
CA MET A 110 0.63 -11.42 -8.88
C MET A 110 0.80 -10.26 -7.90
N ILE A 111 1.99 -9.65 -7.82
CA ILE A 111 2.28 -8.69 -6.76
C ILE A 111 1.57 -7.34 -7.00
N PRO A 112 1.63 -6.75 -8.21
CA PRO A 112 0.87 -5.52 -8.49
C PRO A 112 -0.65 -5.70 -8.35
N ASN A 113 -1.18 -6.87 -8.72
CA ASN A 113 -2.60 -7.17 -8.53
C ASN A 113 -2.97 -7.25 -7.05
N ALA A 114 -2.13 -7.88 -6.21
CA ALA A 114 -2.35 -7.89 -4.76
C ALA A 114 -2.36 -6.46 -4.21
N SER A 115 -1.42 -5.60 -4.64
CA SER A 115 -1.40 -4.17 -4.28
C SER A 115 -2.70 -3.46 -4.66
N ALA A 116 -3.21 -3.68 -5.89
CA ALA A 116 -4.50 -3.14 -6.34
C ALA A 116 -5.68 -3.63 -5.48
N GLY A 117 -5.71 -4.92 -5.12
CA GLY A 117 -6.74 -5.46 -4.24
C GLY A 117 -6.72 -4.85 -2.84
N ILE A 118 -5.53 -4.66 -2.26
CA ILE A 118 -5.38 -3.99 -0.96
C ILE A 118 -5.80 -2.52 -1.05
N LEU A 119 -5.54 -1.84 -2.17
CA LEU A 119 -6.03 -0.47 -2.41
C LEU A 119 -7.56 -0.39 -2.43
N VAL A 120 -8.24 -1.38 -3.00
CA VAL A 120 -9.72 -1.48 -2.95
C VAL A 120 -10.19 -1.69 -1.52
N LEU A 121 -9.58 -2.61 -0.75
CA LEU A 121 -9.94 -2.82 0.66
C LEU A 121 -9.73 -1.56 1.50
N LEU A 122 -8.63 -0.84 1.30
CA LEU A 122 -8.37 0.45 1.92
C LEU A 122 -9.48 1.46 1.58
N SER A 123 -9.94 1.50 0.34
CA SER A 123 -11.01 2.40 -0.11
C SER A 123 -12.38 2.03 0.47
N ILE A 124 -12.69 0.74 0.59
CA ILE A 124 -13.91 0.25 1.25
C ILE A 124 -13.90 0.59 2.74
N GLU A 125 -12.78 0.37 3.44
CA GLU A 125 -12.64 0.76 4.84
C GLU A 125 -12.89 2.25 5.03
N ARG A 126 -12.31 3.07 4.14
CA ARG A 126 -12.47 4.52 4.15
C ARG A 126 -13.90 4.95 3.91
N PHE A 127 -14.56 4.33 2.93
CA PHE A 127 -15.97 4.54 2.66
C PHE A 127 -16.84 4.29 3.89
N ILE A 128 -16.67 3.14 4.54
CA ILE A 128 -17.47 2.76 5.71
C ILE A 128 -17.14 3.66 6.90
N ALA A 129 -15.87 4.04 7.10
CA ALA A 129 -15.47 4.97 8.15
C ALA A 129 -16.06 6.38 7.98
N VAL A 130 -16.33 6.81 6.74
CA VAL A 130 -16.98 8.10 6.44
C VAL A 130 -18.48 8.02 6.67
N ILE A 131 -19.15 6.98 6.18
CA ILE A 131 -20.61 6.88 6.26
C ILE A 131 -21.08 6.42 7.64
N ARG A 132 -20.41 5.42 8.23
CA ARG A 132 -20.76 4.82 9.52
C ARG A 132 -19.54 4.68 10.43
N PRO A 133 -19.04 5.80 11.00
CA PRO A 133 -17.81 5.84 11.78
C PRO A 133 -17.82 4.94 13.03
N MET A 134 -18.98 4.66 13.63
CA MET A 134 -19.08 3.74 14.78
C MET A 134 -19.11 2.27 14.35
N PHE A 135 -19.66 1.98 13.16
CA PHE A 135 -19.83 0.61 12.67
C PHE A 135 -18.55 0.02 12.06
N VAL A 136 -17.66 0.86 11.52
CA VAL A 136 -16.43 0.40 10.86
C VAL A 136 -15.56 -0.46 11.79
N HIS A 137 -15.48 -0.11 13.08
CA HIS A 137 -14.71 -0.86 14.06
C HIS A 137 -15.32 -2.21 14.43
N HIS A 138 -16.65 -2.35 14.30
CA HIS A 138 -17.34 -3.61 14.51
C HIS A 138 -17.22 -4.53 13.29
N LEU A 139 -17.24 -3.96 12.08
CA LEU A 139 -17.07 -4.72 10.84
C LEU A 139 -15.62 -5.19 10.64
N PHE A 140 -14.65 -4.28 10.77
CA PHE A 140 -13.23 -4.57 10.57
C PHE A 140 -12.55 -5.00 11.88
N THR A 141 -13.02 -6.12 12.42
CA THR A 141 -12.31 -6.80 13.52
C THR A 141 -10.95 -7.32 13.04
N LYS A 142 -10.04 -7.64 13.97
CA LYS A 142 -8.69 -8.17 13.64
C LYS A 142 -8.75 -9.40 12.72
N GLY A 143 -9.69 -10.31 12.97
CA GLY A 143 -9.87 -11.51 12.15
C GLY A 143 -10.30 -11.17 10.72
N VAL A 144 -11.25 -10.26 10.56
CA VAL A 144 -11.73 -9.80 9.24
C VAL A 144 -10.63 -9.09 8.47
N LEU A 145 -9.82 -8.24 9.13
CA LEU A 145 -8.67 -7.57 8.52
C LEU A 145 -7.67 -8.58 7.94
N VAL A 146 -7.23 -9.55 8.75
CA VAL A 146 -6.26 -10.57 8.32
C VAL A 146 -6.85 -11.45 7.23
N LEU A 147 -8.08 -11.94 7.41
CA LEU A 147 -8.75 -12.79 6.43
C LEU A 147 -8.91 -12.08 5.08
N SER A 148 -9.40 -10.84 5.06
CA SER A 148 -9.57 -10.09 3.81
C SER A 148 -8.24 -9.86 3.08
N ALA A 149 -7.16 -9.53 3.79
CA ALA A 149 -5.83 -9.40 3.19
C ALA A 149 -5.34 -10.75 2.61
N VAL A 150 -5.43 -11.84 3.38
CA VAL A 150 -5.04 -13.19 2.93
C VAL A 150 -5.83 -13.61 1.69
N LEU A 151 -7.14 -13.36 1.67
CA LEU A 151 -7.99 -13.68 0.51
C LEU A 151 -7.55 -12.91 -0.74
N VAL A 152 -7.17 -11.63 -0.62
CA VAL A 152 -6.64 -10.87 -1.75
C VAL A 152 -5.33 -11.46 -2.26
N TRP A 153 -4.40 -11.82 -1.37
CA TRP A 153 -3.14 -12.44 -1.74
C TRP A 153 -3.34 -13.79 -2.43
N LEU A 154 -4.17 -14.66 -1.87
CA LEU A 154 -4.50 -15.96 -2.44
C LEU A 154 -5.21 -15.82 -3.78
N PHE A 155 -6.19 -14.93 -3.89
CA PHE A 155 -6.92 -14.70 -5.12
C PHE A 155 -6.00 -14.18 -6.23
N SER A 156 -5.10 -13.24 -5.92
CA SER A 156 -4.07 -12.78 -6.85
C SER A 156 -3.11 -13.90 -7.27
N ALA A 157 -2.64 -14.70 -6.30
CA ALA A 157 -1.74 -15.81 -6.56
C ALA A 157 -2.37 -16.87 -7.47
N LEU A 158 -3.62 -17.25 -7.19
CA LEU A 158 -4.34 -18.28 -7.94
C LEU A 158 -4.68 -17.83 -9.37
N MET A 159 -5.21 -16.61 -9.54
CA MET A 159 -5.58 -16.08 -10.86
C MET A 159 -4.39 -15.97 -11.81
N ASN A 160 -3.18 -15.77 -11.27
CA ASN A 160 -1.98 -15.58 -12.07
C ASN A 160 -1.18 -16.88 -12.31
N LEU A 161 -1.55 -18.02 -11.71
CA LEU A 161 -0.86 -19.30 -11.91
C LEU A 161 -0.56 -19.66 -13.37
N PRO A 162 -1.45 -19.41 -14.35
CA PRO A 162 -1.15 -19.74 -15.75
C PRO A 162 0.10 -19.03 -16.29
N TYR A 163 0.48 -17.87 -15.76
CA TYR A 163 1.71 -17.18 -16.16
C TYR A 163 2.98 -17.94 -15.75
N LEU A 164 2.92 -18.82 -14.74
CA LEU A 164 4.06 -19.63 -14.29
C LEU A 164 4.47 -20.69 -15.35
N ILE A 165 3.48 -21.22 -16.08
CA ILE A 165 3.67 -22.23 -17.12
C ILE A 165 3.71 -21.65 -18.54
N ALA A 166 3.27 -20.40 -18.72
CA ALA A 166 3.27 -19.68 -20.00
C ALA A 166 4.62 -19.01 -20.32
N VAL A 167 5.73 -19.54 -19.81
CA VAL A 167 7.10 -19.03 -20.00
C VAL A 167 8.04 -20.16 -20.42
N HIS A 168 9.02 -19.82 -21.25
CA HIS A 168 10.07 -20.72 -21.70
C HIS A 168 11.46 -20.12 -21.47
N TYR A 169 12.32 -20.91 -20.84
CA TYR A 169 13.76 -20.64 -20.71
C TYR A 169 14.51 -21.39 -21.80
N LYS A 170 15.25 -20.67 -22.65
CA LYS A 170 16.04 -21.24 -23.75
C LYS A 170 17.45 -20.67 -23.75
N GLU A 171 18.45 -21.53 -23.87
CA GLU A 171 19.82 -21.14 -24.16
C GLU A 171 20.02 -21.12 -25.69
N VAL A 172 20.55 -20.02 -26.19
CA VAL A 172 20.78 -19.79 -27.62
C VAL A 172 22.28 -19.59 -27.83
N PRO A 173 22.91 -20.36 -28.73
CA PRO A 173 24.31 -20.15 -29.07
C PRO A 173 24.47 -18.84 -29.87
N ASN A 174 25.38 -17.98 -29.42
CA ASN A 174 25.81 -16.81 -30.15
C ASN A 174 26.73 -17.25 -31.29
N LYS A 175 26.27 -17.09 -32.53
CA LYS A 175 27.01 -17.49 -33.74
C LYS A 175 28.28 -16.67 -33.98
N VAL A 176 28.40 -15.49 -33.35
CA VAL A 176 29.52 -14.56 -33.53
C VAL A 176 30.62 -14.83 -32.51
N THR A 177 30.27 -15.02 -31.24
CA THR A 177 31.24 -15.19 -30.15
C THR A 177 31.47 -16.65 -29.77
N GLY A 178 30.65 -17.59 -30.27
CA GLY A 178 30.69 -19.00 -29.88
C GLY A 178 30.16 -19.28 -28.46
N SER A 179 29.80 -18.25 -27.69
CA SER A 179 29.23 -18.37 -26.35
C SER A 179 27.70 -18.50 -26.38
N SER A 180 27.08 -19.16 -25.38
CA SER A 180 25.61 -19.23 -25.29
C SER A 180 25.05 -18.11 -24.42
N TYR A 181 23.86 -17.62 -24.75
CA TYR A 181 23.11 -16.68 -23.92
C TYR A 181 21.69 -17.20 -23.64
N ALA A 182 21.15 -16.87 -22.46
CA ALA A 182 19.82 -17.31 -22.06
C ALA A 182 18.75 -16.28 -22.44
N ILE A 183 17.59 -16.76 -22.87
CA ILE A 183 16.41 -15.94 -23.16
C ILE A 183 15.23 -16.45 -22.31
N CYS A 184 14.47 -15.50 -21.76
CA CYS A 184 13.21 -15.77 -21.07
C CYS A 184 12.05 -15.17 -21.87
N THR A 185 11.25 -16.01 -22.53
CA THR A 185 10.19 -15.57 -23.43
C THR A 185 8.86 -16.24 -23.11
N ARG A 186 7.75 -15.56 -23.44
CA ARG A 186 6.40 -16.12 -23.31
C ARG A 186 6.23 -17.32 -24.25
N ARG A 187 5.64 -18.39 -23.74
CA ARG A 187 5.25 -19.56 -24.53
C ARG A 187 3.81 -19.39 -25.01
N PHE A 188 3.54 -19.71 -26.27
CA PHE A 188 2.16 -19.88 -26.73
C PHE A 188 1.56 -21.10 -26.03
N LEU A 189 0.60 -20.86 -25.12
CA LEU A 189 -0.10 -21.91 -24.38
C LEU A 189 -1.53 -22.03 -24.91
N LYS A 190 -1.78 -23.10 -25.67
CA LYS A 190 -3.11 -23.46 -26.17
C LYS A 190 -3.60 -24.72 -25.50
N ILE A 191 -4.82 -24.70 -24.96
CA ILE A 191 -5.52 -25.88 -24.42
C ILE A 191 -6.83 -25.99 -25.20
N GLN A 192 -7.04 -27.07 -25.96
CA GLN A 192 -8.26 -27.29 -26.75
C GLN A 192 -8.64 -26.04 -27.59
N ASP A 193 -7.69 -25.52 -28.36
CA ASP A 193 -7.79 -24.29 -29.17
C ASP A 193 -7.98 -22.96 -28.43
N ILE A 194 -8.15 -22.98 -27.11
CA ILE A 194 -8.22 -21.78 -26.28
C ILE A 194 -6.81 -21.26 -25.99
N ASP A 195 -6.57 -20.00 -26.32
CA ASP A 195 -5.35 -19.28 -25.95
C ASP A 195 -5.44 -18.82 -24.49
N VAL A 196 -4.79 -19.58 -23.60
CA VAL A 196 -4.85 -19.36 -22.15
C VAL A 196 -4.36 -17.98 -21.77
N LEU A 197 -3.34 -17.46 -22.48
CA LEU A 197 -2.77 -16.15 -22.20
C LEU A 197 -3.75 -15.03 -22.52
N LYS A 198 -4.55 -15.16 -23.59
CA LYS A 198 -5.63 -14.21 -23.91
C LYS A 198 -6.68 -14.18 -22.82
N VAL A 199 -7.16 -15.36 -22.41
CA VAL A 199 -8.19 -15.48 -21.37
C VAL A 199 -7.71 -14.85 -20.06
N VAL A 200 -6.53 -15.25 -19.58
CA VAL A 200 -5.98 -14.76 -18.31
C VAL A 200 -5.67 -13.27 -18.38
N THR A 201 -5.18 -12.76 -19.51
CA THR A 201 -4.97 -11.31 -19.71
C THR A 201 -6.29 -10.54 -19.62
N THR A 202 -7.34 -11.01 -20.29
CA THR A 202 -8.67 -10.37 -20.27
C THR A 202 -9.28 -10.40 -18.86
N LEU A 203 -9.20 -11.54 -18.17
CA LEU A 203 -9.66 -11.64 -16.79
C LEU A 203 -8.89 -10.68 -15.88
N ASN A 204 -7.58 -10.54 -16.08
CA ASN A 204 -6.79 -9.59 -15.32
C ASN A 204 -7.20 -8.14 -15.55
N LEU A 205 -7.43 -7.74 -16.80
CA LEU A 205 -7.95 -6.42 -17.15
C LEU A 205 -9.30 -6.14 -16.46
N ILE A 206 -10.22 -7.11 -16.48
CA ILE A 206 -11.55 -6.93 -15.90
C ILE A 206 -11.47 -6.87 -14.37
N ILE A 207 -10.86 -7.89 -13.76
CA ILE A 207 -10.90 -8.13 -12.31
C ILE A 207 -9.98 -7.18 -11.54
N TRP A 208 -8.80 -6.87 -12.08
CA TRP A 208 -7.76 -6.11 -11.36
C TRP A 208 -7.63 -4.67 -11.83
N TYR A 209 -8.41 -4.25 -12.83
CA TYR A 209 -8.41 -2.87 -13.30
C TYR A 209 -9.82 -2.29 -13.46
N ILE A 210 -10.67 -2.86 -14.32
CA ILE A 210 -12.01 -2.29 -14.59
C ILE A 210 -12.91 -2.34 -13.35
N VAL A 211 -13.08 -3.51 -12.73
CA VAL A 211 -13.93 -3.68 -11.54
C VAL A 211 -13.44 -2.81 -10.38
N PRO A 212 -12.13 -2.81 -10.01
CA PRO A 212 -11.59 -1.87 -9.05
C PRO A 212 -11.91 -0.42 -9.38
N LEU A 213 -11.71 0.02 -10.63
CA LEU A 213 -12.02 1.40 -11.02
C LEU A 213 -13.48 1.76 -10.82
N LEU A 214 -14.41 0.87 -11.19
CA LEU A 214 -15.84 1.10 -10.99
C LEU A 214 -16.20 1.19 -9.51
N ILE A 215 -15.67 0.28 -8.68
CA ILE A 215 -15.86 0.31 -7.22
C ILE A 215 -15.34 1.61 -6.64
N LEU A 216 -14.11 1.99 -7.00
CA LEU A 216 -13.47 3.21 -6.53
C LEU A 216 -14.28 4.44 -6.98
N LEU A 217 -14.68 4.51 -8.23
CA LEU A 217 -15.50 5.60 -8.77
C LEU A 217 -16.79 5.79 -7.97
N VAL A 218 -17.56 4.73 -7.74
CA VAL A 218 -18.81 4.78 -6.97
C VAL A 218 -18.55 5.25 -5.54
N ILE A 219 -17.53 4.67 -4.88
CA ILE A 219 -17.13 5.04 -3.52
C ILE A 219 -16.79 6.53 -3.42
N TYR A 220 -15.97 7.07 -4.32
CA TYR A 220 -15.52 8.46 -4.22
C TYR A 220 -16.58 9.48 -4.63
N ILE A 221 -17.43 9.16 -5.60
CA ILE A 221 -18.61 9.98 -5.92
C ILE A 221 -19.50 10.08 -4.67
N THR A 222 -19.78 8.95 -4.02
CA THR A 222 -20.61 8.91 -2.81
C THR A 222 -19.99 9.68 -1.65
N ILE A 223 -18.68 9.49 -1.41
CA ILE A 223 -17.95 10.24 -0.37
C ILE A 223 -18.00 11.74 -0.67
N GLY A 224 -17.77 12.15 -1.93
CA GLY A 224 -17.86 13.53 -2.35
C GLY A 224 -19.21 14.15 -2.03
N PHE A 225 -20.30 13.44 -2.38
CA PHE A 225 -21.66 13.88 -2.11
C PHE A 225 -21.97 14.02 -0.61
N VAL A 226 -21.58 13.03 0.20
CA VAL A 226 -21.77 13.07 1.66
C VAL A 226 -21.02 14.25 2.30
N LEU A 227 -19.80 14.53 1.83
CA LEU A 227 -19.00 15.65 2.34
C LEU A 227 -19.58 17.01 1.93
N MET A 228 -20.16 17.13 0.74
CA MET A 228 -20.82 18.35 0.28
C MET A 228 -22.04 18.67 1.16
N ARG A 229 -22.94 17.69 1.35
CA ARG A 229 -24.11 17.86 2.24
C ARG A 229 -23.73 18.21 3.67
N THR A 230 -22.72 17.54 4.22
CA THR A 230 -22.21 17.85 5.57
C THR A 230 -21.68 19.29 5.67
N THR A 231 -21.16 19.84 4.58
CA THR A 231 -20.65 21.23 4.55
C THR A 231 -21.80 22.23 4.46
N GLU A 232 -22.82 21.94 3.65
CA GLU A 232 -24.04 22.74 3.52
C GLU A 232 -24.82 22.81 4.84
N ASP A 233 -25.10 21.67 5.48
CA ASP A 233 -25.82 21.61 6.77
C ASP A 233 -25.13 22.43 7.86
N ASN A 234 -23.79 22.38 7.91
CA ASN A 234 -22.99 23.17 8.86
C ASN A 234 -22.99 24.67 8.51
N SER A 235 -23.08 25.03 7.24
CA SER A 235 -23.16 26.43 6.79
C SER A 235 -24.53 27.05 7.09
N VAL A 236 -25.60 26.28 6.93
CA VAL A 236 -26.98 26.67 7.27
C VAL A 236 -27.12 26.80 8.79
N ALA A 237 -26.61 25.86 9.58
CA ALA A 237 -26.60 25.96 11.04
C ALA A 237 -25.84 27.18 11.56
N ARG A 238 -24.75 27.59 10.89
CA ARG A 238 -24.01 28.83 11.20
C ARG A 238 -24.80 30.10 10.85
N SER A 239 -25.54 30.09 9.74
CA SER A 239 -26.37 31.23 9.31
C SER A 239 -27.54 31.46 10.29
N SER A 240 -28.16 30.38 10.78
CA SER A 240 -29.25 30.46 11.76
C SER A 240 -28.79 30.96 13.15
N GLN A 241 -27.54 30.68 13.55
CA GLN A 241 -27.01 31.12 14.85
C GLN A 241 -26.58 32.61 14.86
N ASN A 242 -26.28 33.20 13.69
CA ASN A 242 -25.99 34.63 13.55
C ASN A 242 -27.26 35.52 13.53
N LYS A 243 -28.46 34.94 13.43
CA LYS A 243 -29.73 35.69 13.46
C LYS A 243 -30.32 35.89 14.86
N SER A 244 -29.74 35.29 15.91
CA SER A 244 -30.30 35.32 17.28
C SER A 244 -29.38 35.94 18.34
N VAL A 245 -28.48 36.86 17.97
CA VAL A 245 -27.72 37.66 18.94
C VAL A 245 -27.77 39.14 18.58
N THR A 246 -28.84 39.80 19.00
CA THR A 246 -28.81 41.24 19.28
C THR A 246 -28.12 41.45 20.64
N SER A 247 -27.13 42.36 20.64
CA SER A 247 -26.45 42.95 21.80
C SER A 247 -25.55 42.05 22.67
N SER A 248 -24.24 42.15 22.44
CA SER A 248 -23.32 42.88 23.34
C SER A 248 -21.86 42.61 22.96
N ASN A 249 -21.06 43.67 23.00
CA ASN A 249 -19.62 43.68 22.75
C ASN A 249 -18.89 42.62 23.59
N SER A 250 -18.28 41.63 22.93
CA SER A 250 -17.07 41.00 23.46
C SER A 250 -16.25 40.41 22.33
N SER A 251 -14.96 40.72 22.35
CA SER A 251 -13.89 40.16 21.54
C SER A 251 -13.78 38.65 21.77
N ARG A 252 -14.64 37.86 21.14
CA ARG A 252 -14.56 36.40 21.19
C ARG A 252 -13.68 35.87 20.05
N SER A 253 -12.44 35.56 20.41
CA SER A 253 -11.57 34.63 19.67
C SER A 253 -12.40 33.46 19.16
N SER A 254 -12.48 33.32 17.82
CA SER A 254 -13.23 32.28 17.14
C SER A 254 -12.57 30.91 17.36
N ARG A 255 -12.74 30.33 18.56
CA ARG A 255 -12.42 28.91 18.77
C ARG A 255 -13.33 28.08 17.87
N LYS A 256 -12.76 27.50 16.82
CA LYS A 256 -13.43 26.51 15.97
C LYS A 256 -13.99 25.40 16.89
N LEU A 257 -15.29 25.13 16.78
CA LEU A 257 -15.95 24.06 17.54
C LEU A 257 -15.21 22.72 17.27
N PRO A 258 -14.98 21.84 18.28
CA PRO A 258 -14.24 20.58 18.12
C PRO A 258 -14.78 19.66 16.99
N ARG A 259 -16.09 19.78 16.69
CA ARG A 259 -16.77 19.04 15.61
C ARG A 259 -16.33 19.47 14.21
N LEU A 260 -15.97 20.74 14.01
CA LEU A 260 -15.53 21.29 12.72
C LEU A 260 -14.08 20.93 12.40
N GLU A 261 -13.20 20.87 13.40
CA GLU A 261 -11.81 20.41 13.21
C GLU A 261 -11.74 18.91 12.87
N ALA A 262 -12.65 18.11 13.44
CA ALA A 262 -12.80 16.69 13.12
C ALA A 262 -13.31 16.44 11.70
N VAL A 263 -14.10 17.36 11.11
CA VAL A 263 -14.56 17.27 9.71
C VAL A 263 -13.46 17.71 8.74
N ASP A 264 -12.73 18.78 9.06
CA ASP A 264 -11.65 19.30 8.21
C ASP A 264 -10.44 18.35 8.13
N SER A 265 -10.15 17.65 9.23
CA SER A 265 -9.13 16.59 9.28
C SER A 265 -9.51 15.35 8.44
N ARG A 266 -10.81 15.02 8.36
CA ARG A 266 -11.31 13.89 7.54
C ARG A 266 -11.26 14.20 6.05
N LYS A 267 -11.55 15.45 5.64
CA LYS A 267 -11.45 15.91 4.24
C LYS A 267 -10.03 15.75 3.67
N LYS A 268 -8.99 15.98 4.48
CA LYS A 268 -7.58 15.80 4.07
C LYS A 268 -7.22 14.34 3.79
N VAL A 269 -7.67 13.41 4.65
CA VAL A 269 -7.47 11.97 4.44
C VAL A 269 -8.21 11.48 3.21
N ILE A 270 -9.44 11.98 2.97
CA ILE A 270 -10.21 11.62 1.78
C ILE A 270 -9.56 12.15 0.49
N ARG A 271 -9.05 13.40 0.50
CA ARG A 271 -8.31 13.97 -0.64
C ARG A 271 -7.08 13.12 -0.99
N LEU A 272 -6.35 12.63 0.01
CA LEU A 272 -5.23 11.72 -0.19
C LEU A 272 -5.66 10.44 -0.89
N VAL A 273 -6.74 9.78 -0.46
CA VAL A 273 -7.14 8.51 -1.10
C VAL A 273 -7.70 8.74 -2.52
N VAL A 274 -8.38 9.86 -2.78
CA VAL A 274 -8.79 10.27 -4.15
C VAL A 274 -7.57 10.40 -5.06
N VAL A 275 -6.49 11.04 -4.60
CA VAL A 275 -5.25 11.16 -5.39
C VAL A 275 -4.64 9.79 -5.66
N ILE A 276 -4.58 8.90 -4.67
CA ILE A 276 -4.06 7.53 -4.86
C ILE A 276 -4.88 6.79 -5.93
N VAL A 277 -6.20 6.96 -5.95
CA VAL A 277 -7.09 6.31 -6.93
C VAL A 277 -6.89 6.85 -8.33
N LEU A 278 -6.73 8.17 -8.48
CA LEU A 278 -6.41 8.78 -9.77
C LEU A 278 -5.04 8.31 -10.27
N CYS A 279 -4.05 8.19 -9.39
CA CYS A 279 -2.75 7.60 -9.72
C CYS A 279 -2.92 6.16 -10.21
N PHE A 280 -3.67 5.31 -9.49
CA PHE A 280 -3.94 3.94 -9.93
C PHE A 280 -4.61 3.89 -11.31
N ALA A 281 -5.64 4.70 -11.55
CA ALA A 281 -6.36 4.78 -12.81
C ALA A 281 -5.43 5.13 -13.97
N LEU A 282 -4.65 6.21 -13.82
CA LEU A 282 -3.84 6.76 -14.91
C LEU A 282 -2.56 5.98 -15.13
N LEU A 283 -1.89 5.53 -14.07
CA LEU A 283 -0.59 4.88 -14.15
C LEU A 283 -0.69 3.38 -14.48
N SER A 284 -1.79 2.72 -14.15
CA SER A 284 -1.97 1.30 -14.49
C SER A 284 -2.48 1.10 -15.93
N LEU A 285 -3.23 2.07 -16.47
CA LEU A 285 -3.86 1.98 -17.79
C LEU A 285 -2.89 1.58 -18.92
N PRO A 286 -1.71 2.23 -19.09
CA PRO A 286 -0.84 1.94 -20.22
C PRO A 286 -0.38 0.48 -20.25
N ARG A 287 -0.15 -0.13 -19.08
CA ARG A 287 0.28 -1.52 -18.97
C ARG A 287 -0.83 -2.50 -19.36
N TYR A 288 -2.06 -2.26 -18.90
CA TYR A 288 -3.20 -3.11 -19.23
C TYR A 288 -3.59 -3.01 -20.71
N LEU A 289 -3.52 -1.82 -21.30
CA LEU A 289 -3.72 -1.62 -22.75
C LEU A 289 -2.64 -2.33 -23.57
N TYR A 290 -1.36 -2.11 -23.24
CA TYR A 290 -0.25 -2.74 -23.94
C TYR A 290 -0.29 -4.26 -23.80
N LEU A 291 -0.60 -4.80 -22.61
CA LEU A 291 -0.71 -6.25 -22.43
C LEU A 291 -1.78 -6.83 -23.34
N SER A 292 -2.98 -6.24 -23.33
CA SER A 292 -4.10 -6.68 -24.15
C SER A 292 -3.71 -6.65 -25.62
N TRP A 293 -3.20 -5.52 -26.11
CA TRP A 293 -2.69 -5.41 -27.46
C TRP A 293 -1.62 -6.46 -27.78
N SER A 294 -0.67 -6.70 -26.86
CA SER A 294 0.45 -7.64 -27.06
C SER A 294 0.00 -9.10 -27.26
N VAL A 295 -1.13 -9.49 -26.67
CA VAL A 295 -1.63 -10.88 -26.75
C VAL A 295 -2.68 -11.02 -27.86
N PHE A 296 -3.43 -9.96 -28.18
CA PHE A 296 -4.45 -9.99 -29.24
C PHE A 296 -3.92 -9.60 -30.64
N ARG A 297 -2.73 -9.00 -30.75
CA ARG A 297 -2.11 -8.68 -32.04
C ARG A 297 -1.95 -9.91 -32.94
N LEU A 298 -2.23 -9.73 -34.23
CA LEU A 298 -1.97 -10.71 -35.28
C LEU A 298 -0.46 -10.91 -35.45
N LYS A 299 -0.02 -12.15 -35.73
CA LYS A 299 1.41 -12.51 -35.86
C LYS A 299 2.14 -11.76 -37.00
N ASN A 300 1.42 -11.15 -37.94
CA ASN A 300 1.96 -10.48 -39.12
C ASN A 300 2.03 -8.95 -38.96
N ALA A 301 2.34 -8.45 -37.76
CA ALA A 301 2.48 -7.02 -37.53
C ALA A 301 3.70 -6.44 -38.30
N PRO A 302 3.62 -5.21 -38.83
CA PRO A 302 4.72 -4.58 -39.55
C PRO A 302 5.96 -4.39 -38.65
N ARG A 303 7.17 -4.53 -39.22
CA ARG A 303 8.46 -4.51 -38.49
C ARG A 303 8.63 -3.29 -37.57
N CYS A 304 8.29 -2.08 -38.01
CA CYS A 304 8.40 -0.88 -37.18
C CYS A 304 7.53 -0.91 -35.91
N LEU A 305 6.45 -1.68 -35.91
CA LEU A 305 5.59 -1.86 -34.74
C LEU A 305 6.26 -2.75 -33.67
N ASN A 306 7.24 -3.58 -34.06
CA ASN A 306 8.05 -4.36 -33.13
C ASN A 306 9.12 -3.51 -32.43
N CYS A 307 9.80 -2.63 -33.17
CA CYS A 307 10.77 -1.68 -32.61
C CYS A 307 10.13 -0.74 -31.59
N LEU A 308 8.97 -0.15 -31.94
CA LEU A 308 8.24 0.69 -30.99
C LEU A 308 7.72 -0.14 -29.79
N ALA A 309 7.30 -1.38 -30.01
CA ALA A 309 6.88 -2.27 -28.92
C ALA A 309 8.03 -2.60 -27.95
N ALA A 310 9.29 -2.62 -28.40
CA ALA A 310 10.46 -2.82 -27.56
C ALA A 310 10.70 -1.64 -26.60
N LEU A 311 10.30 -0.41 -26.95
CA LEU A 311 10.31 0.75 -26.05
C LEU A 311 9.05 0.85 -25.19
N ILE A 312 7.88 0.58 -25.77
CA ILE A 312 6.60 0.67 -25.07
C ILE A 312 6.54 -0.34 -23.92
N GLN A 313 7.13 -1.52 -24.07
CA GLN A 313 7.12 -2.53 -23.02
C GLN A 313 7.76 -2.06 -21.70
N PRO A 314 9.06 -1.68 -21.65
CA PRO A 314 9.68 -1.19 -20.42
C PRO A 314 9.04 0.10 -19.93
N LEU A 315 8.53 0.96 -20.83
CA LEU A 315 7.82 2.18 -20.45
C LEU A 315 6.49 1.90 -19.73
N THR A 316 5.68 0.99 -20.25
CA THR A 316 4.39 0.65 -19.63
C THR A 316 4.56 -0.08 -18.30
N PHE A 317 5.61 -0.90 -18.14
CA PHE A 317 6.00 -1.42 -16.83
C PHE A 317 6.40 -0.31 -15.87
N LEU A 318 7.17 0.67 -16.33
CA LEU A 318 7.56 1.82 -15.50
C LEU A 318 6.33 2.58 -14.99
N PHE A 319 5.34 2.87 -15.85
CA PHE A 319 4.08 3.48 -15.43
C PHE A 319 3.38 2.65 -14.33
N LEU A 320 3.26 1.33 -14.51
CA LEU A 320 2.69 0.45 -13.49
C LEU A 320 3.47 0.53 -12.16
N PHE A 321 4.80 0.56 -12.20
CA PHE A 321 5.63 0.58 -10.99
C PHE A 321 5.67 1.94 -10.29
N ILE A 322 5.54 3.04 -11.03
CA ILE A 322 5.40 4.39 -10.44
C ILE A 322 4.18 4.44 -9.52
N ASN A 323 3.10 3.69 -9.83
CA ASN A 323 1.94 3.60 -8.97
C ASN A 323 2.28 3.14 -7.53
N SER A 324 3.24 2.21 -7.38
CA SER A 324 3.73 1.73 -6.08
C SER A 324 4.74 2.70 -5.43
N GLY A 325 5.52 3.43 -6.23
CA GLY A 325 6.53 4.37 -5.73
C GLY A 325 5.96 5.72 -5.27
N VAL A 326 4.80 6.12 -5.80
CA VAL A 326 4.13 7.38 -5.46
C VAL A 326 3.41 7.31 -4.11
N ASN A 327 2.98 6.14 -3.67
CA ASN A 327 2.23 5.95 -2.42
C ASN A 327 2.93 6.59 -1.19
N PRO A 328 4.21 6.27 -0.86
CA PRO A 328 4.95 6.94 0.21
C PRO A 328 5.03 8.47 0.11
N ILE A 329 5.18 8.99 -1.11
CA ILE A 329 5.25 10.44 -1.39
C ILE A 329 3.91 11.07 -1.01
N LEU A 330 2.81 10.48 -1.48
CA LEU A 330 1.47 10.97 -1.14
C LEU A 330 1.22 10.96 0.37
N TYR A 331 1.64 9.92 1.09
CA TYR A 331 1.52 9.90 2.55
C TYR A 331 2.39 10.96 3.23
N ALA A 332 3.64 11.13 2.79
CA ALA A 332 4.55 12.12 3.35
C ALA A 332 4.04 13.55 3.18
N PHE A 333 3.44 13.91 2.04
CA PHE A 333 2.94 15.26 1.80
C PHE A 333 1.52 15.50 2.33
N LEU A 334 0.63 14.51 2.24
CA LEU A 334 -0.80 14.71 2.50
C LEU A 334 -1.25 14.20 3.89
N SER A 335 -0.49 13.34 4.57
CA SER A 335 -0.83 12.84 5.91
C SER A 335 -0.06 13.55 7.02
N GLN A 336 -0.74 14.49 7.71
CA GLN A 336 -0.16 15.20 8.85
C GLN A 336 0.21 14.26 10.01
N ARG A 337 -0.62 13.23 10.27
CA ARG A 337 -0.33 12.21 11.30
C ARG A 337 0.93 11.41 10.98
N PHE A 338 1.13 11.07 9.71
CA PHE A 338 2.31 10.33 9.26
C PHE A 338 3.58 11.18 9.41
N ARG A 339 3.53 12.46 9.01
CA ARG A 339 4.65 13.41 9.23
C ARG A 339 5.00 13.57 10.70
N SER A 340 4.01 13.71 11.58
CA SER A 340 4.24 13.79 13.02
C SER A 340 4.88 12.52 13.59
N ALA A 341 4.45 11.34 13.15
CA ALA A 341 5.05 10.07 13.57
C ALA A 341 6.51 9.92 13.11
N ILE A 342 6.82 10.31 11.87
CA ILE A 342 8.20 10.37 11.35
C ILE A 342 9.05 11.31 12.20
N ALA A 343 8.58 12.55 12.44
CA ALA A 343 9.29 13.52 13.26
C ALA A 343 9.54 12.98 14.67
N ASN A 344 8.55 12.32 15.27
CA ASN A 344 8.69 11.72 16.59
C ASN A 344 9.70 10.57 16.63
N MET A 345 9.89 9.78 15.56
CA MET A 345 10.97 8.78 15.51
C MET A 345 12.36 9.42 15.57
N PHE A 346 12.57 10.52 14.83
CA PHE A 346 13.86 11.24 14.81
C PHE A 346 14.10 12.04 16.11
N VAL A 347 13.05 12.61 16.71
CA VAL A 347 13.15 13.35 17.98
C VAL A 347 13.28 12.39 19.17
N CYS A 348 12.51 11.29 19.21
CA CYS A 348 12.53 10.33 20.31
C CYS A 348 13.79 9.44 20.30
N SER A 349 14.43 9.19 19.15
CA SER A 349 15.76 8.56 19.13
C SER A 349 16.83 9.46 19.76
N THR A 350 16.76 10.77 19.52
CA THR A 350 17.66 11.77 20.13
C THR A 350 17.39 11.95 21.62
N ALA A 351 16.12 12.02 22.02
CA ALA A 351 15.71 12.13 23.43
C ALA A 351 15.99 10.84 24.23
N LYS A 352 15.65 9.66 23.70
CA LYS A 352 15.99 8.37 24.34
C LYS A 352 17.50 8.18 24.45
N ARG A 353 18.29 8.61 23.47
CA ARG A 353 19.76 8.57 23.53
C ARG A 353 20.29 9.50 24.63
N LYS A 354 19.75 10.71 24.78
CA LYS A 354 20.08 11.62 25.90
C LYS A 354 19.67 11.05 27.26
N THR A 355 18.46 10.53 27.41
CA THR A 355 17.98 9.92 28.66
C THR A 355 18.77 8.66 29.02
N GLN A 356 19.12 7.80 28.04
CA GLN A 356 19.96 6.64 28.30
C GLN A 356 21.39 7.03 28.66
N LEU A 357 21.98 8.05 28.03
CA LEU A 357 23.30 8.56 28.41
C LEU A 357 23.28 9.15 29.83
N TYR A 358 22.23 9.89 30.18
CA TYR A 358 22.02 10.44 31.52
C TYR A 358 21.83 9.34 32.58
N LEU A 359 21.01 8.32 32.32
CA LEU A 359 20.83 7.17 33.22
C LEU A 359 22.12 6.33 33.36
N LYS A 360 22.94 6.26 32.31
CA LYS A 360 24.25 5.58 32.34
C LYS A 360 25.30 6.37 33.12
N GLN A 361 25.20 7.70 33.16
CA GLN A 361 25.99 8.57 34.03
C GLN A 361 25.56 8.44 35.49
N LEU A 362 24.26 8.41 35.77
CA LEU A 362 23.73 8.20 37.13
C LEU A 362 24.12 6.82 37.69
N ARG A 363 24.07 5.75 36.88
CA ARG A 363 24.57 4.41 37.28
C ARG A 363 26.06 4.35 37.58
N ARG A 364 26.87 5.27 37.03
CA ARG A 364 28.30 5.36 37.33
C ARG A 364 28.59 6.13 38.62
N GLN A 365 27.65 6.96 39.08
CA GLN A 365 27.83 7.81 40.26
C GLN A 365 27.28 7.21 41.55
N SER A 366 26.41 6.19 41.49
CA SER A 366 25.93 5.50 42.70
C SER A 366 25.52 4.05 42.40
N PRO A 367 26.32 3.03 42.80
CA PRO A 367 25.99 1.61 42.59
C PRO A 367 24.83 1.09 43.46
N ASP A 368 24.51 1.75 44.57
CA ASP A 368 23.69 1.18 45.66
C ASP A 368 22.19 1.57 45.65
N THR A 369 21.69 2.26 44.62
CA THR A 369 20.26 2.66 44.54
C THR A 369 19.41 1.79 43.61
N THR A 370 19.87 0.58 43.29
CA THR A 370 19.32 -0.22 42.17
C THR A 370 18.00 -0.95 42.46
N ASN A 371 17.45 -0.92 43.68
CA ASN A 371 16.26 -1.73 44.01
C ASN A 371 14.91 -1.01 44.03
N MET A 372 14.83 0.29 43.71
CA MET A 372 13.56 1.06 43.82
C MET A 372 12.90 1.47 42.50
N VAL A 373 13.48 1.15 41.34
CA VAL A 373 12.92 1.57 40.02
C VAL A 373 12.19 0.43 39.29
N GLU A 374 12.32 -0.82 39.74
CA GLU A 374 11.75 -1.97 39.02
C GLU A 374 10.23 -2.16 39.23
N TYR A 375 9.64 -1.51 40.25
CA TYR A 375 8.20 -1.68 40.55
C TYR A 375 7.26 -0.74 39.79
N SER A 376 7.74 0.31 39.13
CA SER A 376 6.86 1.29 38.47
C SER A 376 6.46 0.93 37.03
N ASN A 377 6.98 -0.15 36.45
CA ASN A 377 6.77 -0.48 35.03
C ASN A 377 5.73 -1.60 34.77
N SER A 378 5.04 -2.09 35.80
CA SER A 378 4.04 -3.18 35.68
C SER A 378 2.60 -2.76 36.03
N GLY A 379 2.21 -1.50 35.77
CA GLY A 379 0.91 -0.96 36.20
C GLY A 379 0.22 -0.04 35.20
N TYR A 380 -0.12 -0.52 34.00
CA TYR A 380 -1.15 0.11 33.16
C TYR A 380 -2.18 -0.93 32.71
N HIS A 381 -2.88 -1.50 33.69
CA HIS A 381 -4.19 -2.10 33.48
C HIS A 381 -5.24 -1.20 34.13
N HIS A 382 -5.95 -0.42 33.31
CA HIS A 382 -7.22 0.17 33.72
C HIS A 382 -8.26 -0.94 33.79
N ARG A 383 -8.66 -1.34 35.01
CA ARG A 383 -9.97 -1.90 35.30
C ARG A 383 -10.60 -1.09 36.43
N THR A 384 -11.71 -0.46 36.13
CA THR A 384 -12.65 0.14 37.08
C THR A 384 -13.24 -0.97 37.97
N PRO A 385 -13.31 -0.81 39.31
CA PRO A 385 -14.16 -1.65 40.13
C PRO A 385 -15.56 -1.04 40.18
N LYS A 386 -16.55 -1.85 39.79
CA LYS A 386 -17.93 -1.75 40.29
C LYS A 386 -17.88 -2.25 41.74
N GLU A 387 -18.41 -1.46 42.67
CA GLU A 387 -18.70 -1.93 44.03
C GLU A 387 -19.93 -2.84 43.97
N GLU A 388 -19.73 -4.12 44.29
CA GLU A 388 -20.77 -5.10 44.53
C GLU A 388 -20.38 -5.80 45.85
N TYR A 389 -21.20 -5.58 46.88
CA TYR A 389 -21.05 -6.19 48.20
C TYR A 389 -21.11 -7.72 48.11
N PRO A 390 -20.38 -8.43 48.99
CA PRO A 390 -21.12 -9.32 49.88
C PRO A 390 -20.59 -9.40 51.32
N MET A 391 -21.59 -9.51 52.21
CA MET A 391 -21.62 -10.10 53.54
C MET A 391 -20.38 -10.89 54.01
N THR A 392 -19.93 -10.56 55.23
CA THR A 392 -19.46 -11.57 56.18
C THR A 392 -19.83 -11.16 57.60
N GLN A 393 -20.58 -12.03 58.29
CA GLN A 393 -20.85 -11.99 59.72
C GLN A 393 -19.56 -12.28 60.50
N MET A 394 -19.32 -11.61 61.64
CA MET A 394 -19.60 -12.17 62.99
C MET A 394 -19.00 -11.30 64.10
N SER A 395 -19.70 -11.29 65.24
CA SER A 395 -19.17 -11.18 66.61
C SER A 395 -19.14 -9.81 67.32
N THR A 396 -20.14 -9.69 68.20
CA THR A 396 -20.05 -9.36 69.65
C THR A 396 -20.14 -7.92 70.16
N ARG A 397 -21.11 -7.78 71.10
CA ARG A 397 -21.24 -6.82 72.23
C ARG A 397 -21.58 -5.38 71.82
N SER A 398 -22.39 -4.61 72.54
CA SER A 398 -23.25 -4.75 73.71
C SER A 398 -23.99 -3.41 73.84
N ALA A 399 -25.26 -3.44 74.23
CA ALA A 399 -26.06 -2.42 74.93
C ALA A 399 -25.65 -0.93 74.85
N HIS A 400 -26.54 -0.08 74.33
CA HIS A 400 -27.45 0.80 75.11
C HIS A 400 -28.08 1.91 74.24
N THR A 401 -29.42 2.05 74.35
CA THR A 401 -30.21 3.29 74.55
C THR A 401 -29.44 4.62 74.48
N ARG A 402 -29.86 5.72 73.81
CA ARG A 402 -31.16 6.34 73.52
C ARG A 402 -30.94 7.48 72.49
N PRO A 403 -32.00 8.04 71.87
CA PRO A 403 -31.91 9.17 70.94
C PRO A 403 -32.01 10.51 71.67
N LEU A 404 -31.50 11.59 71.08
CA LEU A 404 -31.97 12.95 71.32
C LEU A 404 -31.63 13.86 70.14
N LEU A 405 -32.71 14.39 69.57
CA LEU A 405 -32.78 15.60 68.75
C LEU A 405 -32.42 16.84 69.60
N VAL A 406 -32.22 17.97 68.90
CA VAL A 406 -32.49 19.38 69.29
C VAL A 406 -31.26 20.32 69.35
N ASP A 407 -31.32 21.28 68.44
CA ASP A 407 -30.85 22.68 68.39
C ASP A 407 -29.36 23.04 68.52
N ILE A 408 -28.80 23.74 67.51
CA ILE A 408 -28.91 25.21 67.27
C ILE A 408 -28.83 25.48 65.77
#